data_AF-A0A2E0HRC5-F1
#
_entry.id   AF-A0A2E0HRC5-F1
#
_cell.length_a   1.000
_cell.length_b   1.000
_cell.length_c   1.000
_cell.angle_alpha   90.00
_cell.angle_beta   90.00
_cell.angle_gamma   90.00
#
_symmetry.space_group_name_H-M   'P 1'
#
loop_
_entity.id
_entity.type
_entity.pdbx_description
1 polymer ?
#
loop_
_entity_poly.entity_id
_entity_poly.type
_entity_poly.pdbx_seq_one_letter_code
_entity_poly.pdbx_strand_id
1 'polypeptide(L)'
;MSEENQLKFDENITIRQYFSLLFSDLEINSELEEFEHIQRAINKVKRKRDQKNELVKKYVKERNDLNKKTRDAMKLSRDLRELRQIENAEVKKLKQKRTDVVADTKKLKQDLINSNESKELEKQLAALIKKQNDIHELVQNAAKDAQSTHEQAMLLEEKIQKMKVDANQMHKKSKSTKSISDDYHKIFILFIERKNELVDIVNKIQENEL
;
A
#
# COMPACT_ATOMS: atom_id res chain seq x y z
N MET A 1 0.97 -0.17 -23.20
CA MET A 1 0.77 1.29 -23.28
C MET A 1 2.06 1.83 -23.84
N SER A 2 2.12 2.00 -25.16
CA SER A 2 3.26 2.62 -25.84
C SER A 2 3.52 3.98 -25.22
N GLU A 3 4.80 4.36 -25.11
CA GLU A 3 5.22 5.73 -24.84
C GLU A 3 4.75 6.61 -26.01
N GLU A 4 3.47 6.97 -26.05
CA GLU A 4 3.03 8.13 -26.82
C GLU A 4 3.81 9.32 -26.27
N ASN A 5 4.68 9.90 -27.12
CA ASN A 5 5.52 11.06 -26.88
C ASN A 5 4.87 12.04 -25.89
N GLN A 6 5.32 11.98 -24.63
CA GLN A 6 4.87 12.89 -23.60
C GLN A 6 5.55 14.22 -23.86
N LEU A 7 4.76 15.25 -24.16
CA LEU A 7 5.29 16.60 -24.34
C LEU A 7 5.81 17.11 -23.00
N LYS A 8 7.08 17.49 -23.00
CA LYS A 8 7.73 18.17 -21.89
C LYS A 8 7.75 19.68 -22.18
N PHE A 9 7.48 20.47 -21.16
CA PHE A 9 7.62 21.91 -21.27
C PHE A 9 9.10 22.30 -21.28
N ASP A 10 9.47 23.20 -22.18
CA ASP A 10 10.80 23.76 -22.38
C ASP A 10 10.63 25.19 -22.90
N GLU A 11 11.22 26.14 -22.19
CA GLU A 11 11.12 27.58 -22.49
C GLU A 11 11.85 27.95 -23.80
N ASN A 12 12.75 27.09 -24.27
CA ASN A 12 13.50 27.32 -25.51
C ASN A 12 12.77 26.80 -26.76
N ILE A 13 11.65 26.10 -26.59
CA ILE A 13 10.84 25.58 -27.69
C ILE A 13 9.81 26.63 -28.10
N THR A 14 9.76 26.93 -29.39
CA THR A 14 8.77 27.86 -29.97
C THR A 14 7.38 27.23 -30.06
N ILE A 15 6.34 28.06 -30.10
CA ILE A 15 4.96 27.59 -30.27
C ILE A 15 4.78 26.78 -31.57
N ARG A 16 5.45 27.16 -32.66
CA ARG A 16 5.43 26.41 -33.93
C ARG A 16 6.07 25.03 -33.78
N GLN A 17 7.16 24.90 -33.02
CA GLN A 17 7.73 23.59 -32.70
C GLN A 17 6.78 22.75 -31.83
N TYR A 18 6.07 23.36 -30.88
CA TYR A 18 5.02 22.67 -30.13
C TYR A 18 3.85 22.21 -31.01
N PHE A 19 3.48 22.98 -32.04
CA PHE A 19 2.52 22.56 -33.05
C PHE A 19 3.00 21.32 -33.79
N SER A 20 4.23 21.31 -34.31
CA SER A 20 4.79 20.14 -35.01
C SER A 20 4.86 18.90 -34.11
N LEU A 21 5.19 19.08 -32.82
CA LEU A 21 5.17 17.98 -31.84
C LEU A 21 3.76 17.47 -31.52
N LEU A 22 2.74 18.35 -31.60
CA LEU A 22 1.35 17.97 -31.38
C LEU A 22 0.68 17.42 -32.65
N PHE A 23 1.10 17.87 -33.82
CA PHE A 23 0.53 17.54 -35.12
C PHE A 23 1.71 17.27 -36.06
N SER A 24 2.03 15.99 -36.22
CA SER A 24 3.17 15.47 -36.98
C SER A 24 3.26 15.99 -38.41
N ASP A 25 2.13 16.44 -38.99
CA ASP A 25 1.97 16.71 -40.41
C ASP A 25 1.44 18.14 -40.69
N LEU A 26 1.54 19.05 -39.71
CA LEU A 26 1.05 20.42 -39.85
C LEU A 26 2.23 21.39 -40.02
N GLU A 27 2.39 21.91 -41.24
CA GLU A 27 3.21 23.10 -41.51
C GLU A 27 2.30 24.33 -41.45
N ILE A 28 2.67 25.29 -40.60
CA ILE A 28 1.95 26.56 -40.47
C ILE A 28 2.71 27.60 -41.28
N ASN A 29 2.10 28.02 -42.40
CA ASN A 29 2.75 28.91 -43.37
C ASN A 29 2.28 30.36 -43.23
N SER A 30 1.21 30.61 -42.48
CA SER A 30 0.70 31.97 -42.19
C SER A 30 0.12 32.10 -40.78
N GLU A 31 0.02 33.34 -40.29
CA GLU A 31 -0.65 33.69 -39.02
C GLU A 31 -2.14 33.32 -39.02
N LEU A 32 -2.80 33.37 -40.19
CA LEU A 32 -4.21 32.99 -40.35
C LEU A 32 -4.40 31.48 -40.15
N GLU A 33 -3.55 30.66 -40.79
CA GLU A 33 -3.52 29.20 -40.58
C GLU A 33 -3.16 28.85 -39.13
N GLU A 34 -2.20 29.57 -38.53
CA GLU A 34 -1.84 29.40 -37.12
C GLU A 34 -3.08 29.61 -36.22
N PHE A 35 -3.85 30.67 -36.48
CA PHE A 35 -5.05 31.01 -35.71
C PHE A 35 -6.17 29.97 -35.84
N GLU A 36 -6.38 29.40 -37.02
CA GLU A 36 -7.36 28.32 -37.21
C GLU A 36 -6.98 27.04 -36.46
N HIS A 37 -5.68 26.75 -36.39
CA HIS A 37 -5.17 25.53 -35.79
C HIS A 37 -4.91 25.64 -34.28
N ILE A 38 -4.70 26.84 -33.75
CA ILE A 38 -4.41 27.04 -32.32
C ILE A 38 -5.53 26.58 -31.40
N GLN A 39 -6.78 26.75 -31.81
CA GLN A 39 -7.93 26.27 -31.05
C GLN A 39 -7.94 24.73 -30.96
N ARG A 40 -7.48 24.04 -32.01
CA ARG A 40 -7.32 22.58 -32.01
C ARG A 40 -6.18 22.16 -31.07
N ALA A 41 -5.05 22.89 -31.08
CA ALA A 41 -3.93 22.65 -30.18
C ALA A 41 -4.32 22.80 -28.71
N ILE A 42 -4.99 23.92 -28.37
CA ILE A 42 -5.53 24.20 -27.03
C ILE A 42 -6.40 23.04 -26.54
N ASN A 43 -7.34 22.58 -27.38
CA ASN A 43 -8.24 21.48 -27.04
C ASN A 43 -7.49 20.16 -26.83
N LYS A 44 -6.49 19.85 -27.66
CA LYS A 44 -5.68 18.64 -27.55
C LYS A 44 -4.86 18.61 -26.27
N VAL A 45 -4.15 19.71 -25.97
CA VAL A 45 -3.33 19.84 -24.76
C VAL A 45 -4.20 19.81 -23.50
N LYS A 46 -5.34 20.51 -23.50
CA LYS A 46 -6.31 20.47 -22.39
C LYS A 46 -6.80 19.04 -22.12
N ARG A 47 -7.19 18.29 -23.17
CA ARG A 47 -7.61 16.88 -23.02
C ARG A 47 -6.50 16.02 -22.43
N LYS A 48 -5.26 16.14 -22.91
CA LYS A 48 -4.10 15.39 -22.38
C LYS A 48 -3.83 15.75 -20.92
N ARG A 49 -3.85 17.04 -20.56
CA ARG A 49 -3.73 17.51 -19.16
C ARG A 49 -4.79 16.89 -18.27
N ASP A 50 -6.05 16.93 -18.69
CA ASP A 50 -7.19 16.43 -17.91
C ASP A 50 -7.11 14.92 -17.72
N GLN A 51 -6.71 14.17 -18.75
CA GLN A 51 -6.41 12.73 -18.65
C GLN A 51 -5.34 12.44 -17.59
N LYS A 52 -4.24 13.22 -17.56
CA LYS A 52 -3.19 13.05 -16.54
C LYS A 52 -3.70 13.43 -15.15
N ASN A 53 -4.52 14.48 -15.02
CA ASN A 53 -5.13 14.85 -13.73
C ASN A 53 -6.04 13.75 -13.17
N GLU A 54 -6.84 13.10 -14.01
CA GLU A 54 -7.67 11.96 -13.58
C GLU A 54 -6.81 10.78 -13.11
N LEU A 55 -5.70 10.50 -13.79
CA LEU A 55 -4.74 9.50 -13.33
C LEU A 55 -4.09 9.88 -11.98
N VAL A 56 -3.73 11.15 -11.79
CA VAL A 56 -3.21 11.64 -10.49
C VAL A 56 -4.24 11.40 -9.38
N LYS A 57 -5.52 11.76 -9.60
CA LYS A 57 -6.60 11.52 -8.63
C LYS A 57 -6.74 10.04 -8.31
N LYS A 58 -6.70 9.16 -9.33
CA LYS A 58 -6.73 7.70 -9.16
C LYS A 58 -5.58 7.21 -8.28
N TYR A 59 -4.35 7.58 -8.58
CA TYR A 59 -3.17 7.15 -7.80
C TYR A 59 -3.20 7.69 -6.37
N VAL A 60 -3.66 8.93 -6.15
CA VAL A 60 -3.84 9.48 -4.79
C VAL A 60 -4.90 8.69 -4.02
N LYS A 61 -6.02 8.36 -4.65
CA LYS A 61 -7.08 7.55 -4.03
C LYS A 61 -6.58 6.15 -3.65
N GLU A 62 -5.92 5.46 -4.57
CA GLU A 62 -5.34 4.13 -4.33
C GLU A 62 -4.30 4.16 -3.20
N ARG A 63 -3.39 5.15 -3.20
CA ARG A 63 -2.42 5.36 -2.11
C ARG A 63 -3.11 5.56 -0.77
N ASN A 64 -4.16 6.39 -0.73
CA ASN A 64 -4.86 6.69 0.52
C ASN A 64 -5.59 5.44 1.06
N ASP A 65 -6.19 4.62 0.19
CA ASP A 65 -6.80 3.34 0.55
C ASP A 65 -5.75 2.36 1.10
N LEU A 66 -4.60 2.22 0.42
CA LEU A 66 -3.48 1.40 0.90
C LEU A 66 -2.96 1.89 2.26
N ASN A 67 -2.85 3.20 2.46
CA ASN A 67 -2.43 3.77 3.75
C ASN A 67 -3.45 3.52 4.86
N LYS A 68 -4.74 3.53 4.54
CA LYS A 68 -5.80 3.17 5.50
C LYS A 68 -5.68 1.70 5.89
N LYS A 69 -5.66 0.80 4.90
CA LYS A 69 -5.47 -0.65 5.11
C LYS A 69 -4.20 -0.97 5.88
N THR A 70 -3.11 -0.26 5.60
CA THR A 70 -1.83 -0.40 6.32
C THR A 70 -1.98 -0.03 7.80
N ARG A 71 -2.67 1.07 8.13
CA ARG A 71 -2.91 1.46 9.53
C ARG A 71 -3.76 0.43 10.27
N ASP A 72 -4.84 -0.03 9.63
CA ASP A 72 -5.74 -1.03 10.20
C ASP A 72 -5.00 -2.36 10.43
N ALA A 73 -4.21 -2.81 9.46
CA ALA A 73 -3.37 -4.00 9.58
C ALA A 73 -2.28 -3.84 10.65
N MET A 74 -1.64 -2.67 10.77
CA MET A 74 -0.68 -2.39 11.83
C MET A 74 -1.31 -2.45 13.22
N LYS A 75 -2.56 -2.01 13.36
CA LYS A 75 -3.30 -2.17 14.62
C LYS A 75 -3.51 -3.65 14.93
N LEU A 76 -4.05 -4.42 13.98
CA LEU A 76 -4.26 -5.86 14.15
C LEU A 76 -2.95 -6.62 14.45
N SER A 77 -1.83 -6.22 13.84
CA SER A 77 -0.51 -6.81 14.12
C SER A 77 -0.05 -6.55 15.57
N ARG A 78 -0.37 -5.38 16.13
CA ARG A 78 -0.12 -5.12 17.56
C ARG A 78 -1.00 -5.99 18.45
N ASP A 79 -2.28 -6.07 18.13
CA ASP A 79 -3.25 -6.87 18.89
C ASP A 79 -2.84 -8.35 18.89
N LEU A 80 -2.38 -8.90 17.76
CA LEU A 80 -1.84 -10.26 17.68
C LEU A 80 -0.54 -10.46 18.49
N ARG A 81 0.34 -9.47 18.52
CA ARG A 81 1.56 -9.54 19.35
C ARG A 81 1.23 -9.54 20.84
N GLU A 82 0.24 -8.77 21.26
CA GLU A 82 -0.27 -8.75 22.63
C GLU A 82 -0.93 -10.09 22.99
N LEU A 83 -1.80 -10.61 22.13
CA LEU A 83 -2.41 -11.93 22.29
C LEU A 83 -1.34 -13.02 22.46
N ARG A 84 -0.30 -13.01 21.61
CA ARG A 84 0.84 -13.94 21.71
C ARG A 84 1.58 -13.81 23.05
N GLN A 85 1.68 -12.62 23.63
CA GLN A 85 2.32 -12.44 24.95
C GLN A 85 1.46 -13.08 26.05
N ILE A 86 0.14 -12.93 25.97
CA ILE A 86 -0.82 -13.55 26.89
C ILE A 86 -0.73 -15.07 26.80
N GLU A 87 -0.79 -15.62 25.58
CA GLU A 87 -0.69 -17.07 25.32
C GLU A 87 0.65 -17.63 25.82
N ASN A 88 1.77 -16.94 25.57
CA ASN A 88 3.07 -17.36 26.10
C ASN A 88 3.13 -17.34 27.63
N ALA A 89 2.51 -16.34 28.27
CA ALA A 89 2.41 -16.28 29.72
C ALA A 89 1.58 -17.45 30.27
N GLU A 90 0.51 -17.83 29.58
CA GLU A 90 -0.30 -19.01 29.92
C GLU A 90 0.49 -20.31 29.77
N VAL A 91 1.18 -20.49 28.64
CA VAL A 91 2.08 -21.65 28.43
C VAL A 91 3.11 -21.75 29.54
N LYS A 92 3.70 -20.63 29.97
CA LYS A 92 4.66 -20.61 31.08
C LYS A 92 4.01 -21.05 32.40
N LYS A 93 2.81 -20.55 32.70
CA LYS A 93 2.05 -20.94 33.91
C LYS A 93 1.70 -22.44 33.89
N LEU A 94 1.25 -22.96 32.75
CA LEU A 94 0.91 -24.38 32.59
C LEU A 94 2.15 -25.28 32.69
N LYS A 95 3.29 -24.86 32.11
CA LYS A 95 4.57 -25.56 32.27
C LYS A 95 5.04 -25.60 33.72
N GLN A 96 4.84 -24.53 34.49
CA GLN A 96 5.13 -24.52 35.92
C GLN A 96 4.24 -25.53 36.65
N LYS A 97 2.91 -25.44 36.47
CA LYS A 97 1.96 -26.40 37.08
C LYS A 97 2.28 -27.85 36.73
N ARG A 98 2.70 -28.12 35.48
CA ARG A 98 3.15 -29.45 35.04
C ARG A 98 4.37 -29.90 35.82
N THR A 99 5.34 -29.01 36.03
CA THR A 99 6.57 -29.31 36.78
C THR A 99 6.25 -29.65 38.23
N ASP A 100 5.36 -28.87 38.86
CA ASP A 100 4.92 -29.10 40.24
C ASP A 100 4.22 -30.47 40.37
N VAL A 101 3.27 -30.79 39.47
CA VAL A 101 2.58 -32.09 39.47
C VAL A 101 3.55 -33.25 39.18
N VAL A 102 4.54 -33.07 38.30
CA VAL A 102 5.57 -34.10 38.06
C VAL A 102 6.41 -34.33 39.32
N ALA A 103 6.74 -33.27 40.07
CA ALA A 103 7.46 -33.39 41.33
C ALA A 103 6.63 -34.14 42.39
N ASP A 104 5.35 -33.82 42.51
CA ASP A 104 4.41 -34.50 43.41
C ASP A 104 4.24 -35.98 43.05
N THR A 105 4.07 -36.29 41.75
CA THR A 105 4.01 -37.68 41.25
C THR A 105 5.27 -38.45 41.59
N LYS A 106 6.46 -37.83 41.48
CA LYS A 106 7.74 -38.47 41.82
C LYS A 106 7.85 -38.74 43.33
N LYS A 107 7.49 -37.77 44.17
CA LYS A 107 7.47 -37.95 45.63
C LYS A 107 6.53 -39.09 46.04
N LEU A 108 5.30 -39.08 45.54
CA LEU A 108 4.31 -40.09 45.88
C LEU A 108 4.73 -41.50 45.40
N LYS A 109 5.40 -41.60 44.24
CA LYS A 109 6.01 -42.88 43.80
C LYS A 109 7.07 -43.38 44.78
N GLN A 110 7.90 -42.48 45.30
CA GLN A 110 8.94 -42.84 46.27
C GLN A 110 8.31 -43.28 47.61
N ASP A 111 7.28 -42.57 48.07
CA ASP A 111 6.56 -42.91 49.30
C ASP A 111 5.84 -44.26 49.19
N LEU A 112 5.29 -44.58 48.02
CA LEU A 112 4.68 -45.88 47.74
C LEU A 112 5.72 -47.02 47.76
N ILE A 113 6.93 -46.80 47.23
CA ILE A 113 8.02 -47.79 47.28
C ILE A 113 8.47 -48.04 48.73
N ASN A 114 8.44 -47.01 49.58
CA ASN A 114 8.89 -47.08 50.96
C ASN A 114 7.80 -47.59 51.93
N SER A 115 6.57 -47.83 51.45
CA SER A 115 5.43 -48.27 52.26
C SER A 115 4.94 -49.65 51.82
N ASN A 116 4.80 -50.59 52.75
CA ASN A 116 4.44 -51.99 52.44
C ASN A 116 2.96 -52.21 52.11
N GLU A 117 2.06 -51.27 52.41
CA GLU A 117 0.64 -51.33 52.06
C GLU A 117 0.05 -49.92 52.00
N SER A 118 -0.53 -49.52 50.86
CA SER A 118 -1.55 -48.47 50.82
C SER A 118 -2.25 -48.39 49.45
N LYS A 119 -3.40 -49.07 49.33
CA LYS A 119 -4.34 -48.88 48.19
C LYS A 119 -4.73 -47.41 47.99
N GLU A 120 -4.68 -46.60 49.06
CA GLU A 120 -4.98 -45.17 49.00
C GLU A 120 -3.86 -44.38 48.29
N LEU A 121 -2.58 -44.71 48.53
CA LEU A 121 -1.45 -44.10 47.81
C LEU A 121 -1.47 -44.46 46.32
N GLU A 122 -1.86 -45.68 45.96
CA GLU A 122 -2.02 -46.09 44.56
C GLU A 122 -3.12 -45.29 43.85
N LYS A 123 -4.26 -45.07 44.52
CA LYS A 123 -5.36 -44.27 44.01
C LYS A 123 -4.95 -42.81 43.81
N GLN A 124 -4.21 -42.24 44.77
CA GLN A 124 -3.65 -40.89 44.66
C GLN A 124 -2.63 -40.77 43.54
N LEU A 125 -1.80 -41.80 43.33
CA LEU A 125 -0.84 -41.85 42.24
C LEU A 125 -1.53 -41.90 40.88
N ALA A 126 -2.56 -42.72 40.73
CA ALA A 126 -3.36 -42.77 39.51
C ALA A 126 -4.01 -41.40 39.21
N ALA A 127 -4.53 -40.72 40.24
CA ALA A 127 -5.10 -39.37 40.10
C ALA A 127 -4.05 -38.33 39.68
N LEU A 128 -2.84 -38.37 40.25
CA LEU A 128 -1.74 -37.47 39.87
C LEU A 128 -1.23 -37.74 38.45
N ILE A 129 -1.13 -39.01 38.03
CA ILE A 129 -0.76 -39.38 36.66
C ILE A 129 -1.80 -38.85 35.67
N LYS A 130 -3.09 -39.00 35.97
CA LYS A 130 -4.17 -38.44 35.15
C LYS A 130 -4.02 -36.91 35.05
N LYS A 131 -3.90 -36.23 36.19
CA LYS A 131 -3.70 -34.78 36.25
C LYS A 131 -2.45 -34.32 35.48
N GLN A 132 -1.36 -35.09 35.52
CA GLN A 132 -0.14 -34.83 34.77
C GLN A 132 -0.39 -34.89 33.25
N ASN A 133 -1.13 -35.90 32.79
CA ASN A 133 -1.49 -36.05 31.38
C ASN A 133 -2.41 -34.93 30.91
N ASP A 134 -3.44 -34.60 31.71
CA ASP A 134 -4.37 -33.50 31.42
C ASP A 134 -3.61 -32.17 31.29
N ILE A 135 -2.69 -31.87 32.21
CA ILE A 135 -1.85 -30.65 32.13
C ILE A 135 -0.90 -30.71 30.93
N HIS A 136 -0.36 -31.87 30.58
CA HIS A 136 0.49 -32.00 29.39
C HIS A 136 -0.27 -31.63 28.12
N GLU A 137 -1.49 -32.13 27.96
CA GLU A 137 -2.36 -31.80 26.84
C GLU A 137 -2.69 -30.30 26.81
N LEU A 138 -3.02 -29.70 27.96
CA LEU A 138 -3.23 -28.25 28.06
C LEU A 138 -2.00 -27.44 27.64
N VAL A 139 -0.78 -27.85 28.03
CA VAL A 139 0.46 -27.19 27.60
C VAL A 139 0.65 -27.29 26.08
N GLN A 140 0.37 -28.45 25.49
CA GLN A 140 0.51 -28.66 24.04
C GLN A 140 -0.48 -27.78 23.27
N ASN A 141 -1.75 -27.75 23.69
CA ASN A 141 -2.77 -26.93 23.06
C ASN A 141 -2.44 -25.44 23.16
N ALA A 142 -2.11 -24.94 24.36
CA ALA A 142 -1.73 -23.54 24.55
C ALA A 142 -0.47 -23.15 23.75
N ALA A 143 0.51 -24.06 23.62
CA ALA A 143 1.69 -23.82 22.81
C ALA A 143 1.36 -23.76 21.31
N LYS A 144 0.43 -24.61 20.84
CA LYS A 144 -0.06 -24.60 19.47
C LYS A 144 -0.83 -23.31 19.15
N ASP A 145 -1.65 -22.83 20.08
CA ASP A 145 -2.37 -21.56 19.93
C ASP A 145 -1.38 -20.39 19.84
N ALA A 146 -0.39 -20.32 20.75
CA ALA A 146 0.68 -19.32 20.71
C ALA A 146 1.46 -19.32 19.39
N GLN A 147 1.72 -20.52 18.84
CA GLN A 147 2.41 -20.66 17.55
C GLN A 147 1.52 -20.20 16.39
N SER A 148 0.25 -20.58 16.37
CA SER A 148 -0.72 -20.14 15.35
C SER A 148 -0.84 -18.61 15.31
N THR A 149 -0.95 -17.97 16.48
CA THR A 149 -0.98 -16.50 16.59
C THR A 149 0.32 -15.86 16.10
N HIS A 150 1.47 -16.49 16.36
CA HIS A 150 2.76 -16.03 15.82
C HIS A 150 2.82 -16.07 14.29
N GLU A 151 2.40 -17.18 13.68
CA GLU A 151 2.38 -17.35 12.23
C GLU A 151 1.44 -16.34 11.56
N GLN A 152 0.24 -16.13 12.13
CA GLN A 152 -0.70 -15.11 11.67
C GLN A 152 -0.10 -13.69 11.73
N ALA A 153 0.59 -13.37 12.83
CA ALA A 153 1.25 -12.07 12.98
C ALA A 153 2.35 -11.87 11.92
N MET A 154 3.14 -12.90 11.62
CA MET A 154 4.17 -12.84 10.59
C MET A 154 3.59 -12.60 9.19
N LEU A 155 2.57 -13.37 8.81
CA LEU A 155 1.90 -13.20 7.51
C LEU A 155 1.29 -11.80 7.37
N LEU A 156 0.77 -11.24 8.47
CA LEU A 156 0.23 -9.90 8.49
C LEU A 156 1.33 -8.83 8.35
N GLU A 157 2.49 -9.03 8.98
CA GLU A 157 3.65 -8.13 8.85
C GLU A 157 4.19 -8.09 7.42
N GLU A 158 4.26 -9.25 6.75
CA GLU A 158 4.63 -9.32 5.34
C GLU A 158 3.64 -8.54 4.46
N LYS A 159 2.33 -8.74 4.68
CA LYS A 159 1.28 -7.99 3.98
C LYS A 159 1.39 -6.49 4.23
N ILE A 160 1.68 -6.06 5.46
CA ILE A 160 1.91 -4.65 5.81
C ILE A 160 3.07 -4.09 4.99
N GLN A 161 4.18 -4.83 4.89
CA GLN A 161 5.34 -4.37 4.15
C GLN A 161 5.04 -4.25 2.65
N LYS A 162 4.32 -5.21 2.07
CA LYS A 162 3.85 -5.15 0.69
C LYS A 162 2.96 -3.92 0.44
N MET A 163 1.97 -3.67 1.30
CA MET A 163 1.09 -2.51 1.19
C MET A 163 1.85 -1.17 1.25
N LYS A 164 2.90 -1.07 2.08
CA LYS A 164 3.78 0.10 2.14
C LYS A 164 4.54 0.32 0.83
N VAL A 165 5.09 -0.74 0.25
CA VAL A 165 5.79 -0.68 -1.04
C VAL A 165 4.83 -0.23 -2.14
N ASP A 166 3.64 -0.82 -2.21
CA ASP A 166 2.61 -0.47 -3.18
C ASP A 166 2.16 1.00 -3.02
N ALA A 167 1.95 1.47 -1.79
CA ALA A 167 1.60 2.86 -1.51
C ALA A 167 2.71 3.83 -1.97
N ASN A 168 3.97 3.50 -1.73
CA ASN A 168 5.12 4.28 -2.21
C ASN A 168 5.20 4.28 -3.74
N GLN A 169 4.89 3.17 -4.40
CA GLN A 169 4.84 3.10 -5.85
C GLN A 169 3.74 4.01 -6.41
N MET A 170 2.54 4.00 -5.81
CA MET A 170 1.46 4.90 -6.21
C MET A 170 1.81 6.37 -5.98
N HIS A 171 2.52 6.69 -4.89
CA HIS A 171 3.05 8.03 -4.66
C HIS A 171 4.02 8.45 -5.78
N LYS A 172 4.98 7.60 -6.16
CA LYS A 172 5.92 7.87 -7.26
C LYS A 172 5.18 8.11 -8.58
N LYS A 173 4.23 7.23 -8.93
CA LYS A 173 3.39 7.37 -10.14
C LYS A 173 2.57 8.66 -10.12
N SER A 174 1.97 9.01 -8.98
CA SER A 174 1.23 10.26 -8.81
C SER A 174 2.13 11.47 -9.05
N LYS A 175 3.33 11.51 -8.46
CA LYS A 175 4.28 12.62 -8.62
C LYS A 175 4.74 12.79 -10.06
N SER A 176 5.15 11.71 -10.73
CA SER A 176 5.57 11.79 -12.14
C SER A 176 4.42 12.21 -13.06
N THR A 177 3.23 11.65 -12.86
CA THR A 177 2.03 11.99 -13.65
C THR A 177 1.61 13.44 -13.44
N LYS A 178 1.74 13.96 -12.21
CA LYS A 178 1.47 15.36 -11.89
C LYS A 178 2.43 16.30 -12.62
N SER A 179 3.72 15.99 -12.62
CA SER A 179 4.72 16.75 -13.40
C SER A 179 4.33 16.83 -14.88
N ILE A 180 3.93 15.72 -15.49
CA ILE A 180 3.49 15.69 -16.90
C ILE A 180 2.22 16.52 -17.11
N SER A 181 1.27 16.48 -16.16
CA SER A 181 0.08 17.34 -16.22
C SER A 181 0.43 18.82 -16.14
N ASP A 182 1.40 19.18 -15.30
CA ASP A 182 1.88 20.55 -15.17
C ASP A 182 2.59 21.02 -16.45
N ASP A 183 3.37 20.15 -17.11
CA ASP A 183 3.97 20.45 -18.42
C ASP A 183 2.89 20.74 -19.47
N TYR A 184 1.86 19.89 -19.59
CA TYR A 184 0.73 20.18 -20.46
C TYR A 184 -0.01 21.47 -20.08
N HIS A 185 -0.11 21.80 -18.79
CA HIS A 185 -0.75 23.04 -18.37
C HIS A 185 0.04 24.28 -18.81
N LYS A 186 1.37 24.25 -18.70
CA LYS A 186 2.24 25.33 -19.16
C LYS A 186 2.16 25.52 -20.68
N ILE A 187 2.23 24.42 -21.44
CA ILE A 187 2.06 24.44 -22.90
C ILE A 187 0.67 24.99 -23.27
N PHE A 188 -0.38 24.62 -22.52
CA PHE A 188 -1.72 25.17 -22.73
C PHE A 188 -1.77 26.69 -22.54
N ILE A 189 -1.07 27.23 -21.54
CA ILE A 189 -0.99 28.69 -21.32
C ILE A 189 -0.33 29.37 -22.52
N LEU A 190 0.80 28.86 -23.00
CA LEU A 190 1.48 29.40 -24.19
C LEU A 190 0.55 29.48 -25.41
N PHE A 191 -0.24 28.43 -25.67
CA PHE A 191 -1.20 28.46 -26.79
C PHE A 191 -2.35 29.46 -26.58
N ILE A 192 -2.78 29.70 -25.34
CA ILE A 192 -3.80 30.71 -25.04
C ILE A 192 -3.23 32.12 -25.26
N GLU A 193 -2.03 32.38 -24.78
CA GLU A 193 -1.33 33.66 -24.96
C GLU A 193 -1.14 33.94 -26.46
N ARG A 194 -0.62 32.96 -27.20
CA ARG A 194 -0.44 33.10 -28.65
C ARG A 194 -1.75 33.27 -29.41
N LYS A 195 -2.82 32.58 -28.99
CA LYS A 195 -4.14 32.78 -29.61
C LYS A 195 -4.56 34.24 -29.45
N ASN A 196 -4.39 34.83 -28.27
CA ASN A 196 -4.76 36.22 -28.03
C ASN A 196 -3.93 37.19 -28.89
N GLU A 197 -2.63 36.96 -29.04
CA GLU A 197 -1.78 37.75 -29.95
C GLU A 197 -2.26 37.68 -31.41
N LEU A 198 -2.63 36.48 -31.86
CA LEU A 198 -3.10 36.27 -33.23
C LEU A 198 -4.46 36.90 -33.50
N VAL A 199 -5.35 37.00 -32.50
CA VAL A 199 -6.65 37.70 -32.67
C VAL A 199 -6.43 39.12 -33.19
N ASP A 200 -5.50 39.87 -32.58
CA ASP A 200 -5.22 41.26 -32.95
C ASP A 200 -4.63 41.38 -34.36
N ILE A 201 -3.80 40.41 -34.77
CA ILE A 201 -3.19 40.36 -36.10
C ILE A 201 -4.24 40.01 -37.15
N VAL A 202 -5.06 38.99 -36.91
CA VAL A 202 -6.10 38.53 -37.84
C VAL A 202 -7.15 39.62 -38.07
N ASN A 203 -7.57 40.32 -37.01
CA ASN A 203 -8.51 41.44 -37.16
C ASN A 203 -7.95 42.54 -38.06
N LYS A 204 -6.67 42.91 -37.91
CA LYS A 204 -6.01 43.91 -38.77
C LYS A 204 -5.86 43.45 -40.23
N ILE A 205 -5.59 42.17 -40.46
CA ILE A 205 -5.52 41.62 -41.83
C ILE A 205 -6.89 41.72 -42.48
N GLN A 206 -7.95 41.31 -41.78
CA GLN A 206 -9.32 41.37 -42.29
C GLN A 206 -9.80 42.81 -42.55
N GLU A 207 -9.38 43.78 -41.74
CA GLU A 207 -9.68 45.20 -41.95
C GLU A 207 -8.97 45.80 -43.17
N ASN A 208 -7.79 45.28 -43.56
CA ASN A 208 -7.01 45.77 -44.71
C ASN A 208 -7.40 45.09 -46.04
N GLU A 209 -8.14 43.98 -45.99
CA GLU A 209 -8.66 43.26 -47.17
C GLU A 209 -10.07 43.75 -47.60
N LEU A 210 -10.67 44.66 -46.83
CA LEU A 210 -11.97 45.33 -47.08
C LEU A 210 -11.77 46.73 -47.68
#